data_AF-A0A2M7THR6-F1
#
_entry.id   AF-A0A2M7THR6-F1
#
_cell.length_a   1.000
_cell.length_b   1.000
_cell.length_c   1.000
_cell.angle_alpha   90.00
_cell.angle_beta   90.00
_cell.angle_gamma   90.00
#
_symmetry.space_group_name_H-M   'P 1'
#
loop_
_entity.id
_entity.type
_entity.pdbx_description
1 polymer ?
#
loop_
_entity_poly.entity_id
_entity_poly.type
_entity_poly.pdbx_seq_one_letter_code
_entity_poly.pdbx_strand_id
1 'polypeptide(L)'
;MPCVFFKNVPTGFVFDPNLIRQLHQTISVLADGANVELHVENTHYTMLTPAGTMVPATNVHAVVEWHERPQHIATAVAIAIHYFLTAHGIGNGSDITIRDYPSGSFYFDGKVVESGPPVAA
;
A
#
# COMPACT_ATOMS: atom_id res chain seq x y z
N MET A 1 7.66 -7.48 -5.94
CA MET A 1 6.44 -7.30 -5.14
C MET A 1 6.84 -7.11 -3.69
N PRO A 2 6.77 -5.87 -3.21
CA PRO A 2 5.44 -5.30 -2.93
C PRO A 2 4.93 -4.30 -3.97
N CYS A 3 3.62 -4.34 -4.23
CA CYS A 3 2.87 -3.29 -4.92
C CYS A 3 2.01 -2.55 -3.89
N VAL A 4 2.05 -1.22 -3.88
CA VAL A 4 1.18 -0.40 -3.02
C VAL A 4 0.20 0.34 -3.91
N PHE A 5 -1.09 0.20 -3.63
CA PHE A 5 -2.17 0.85 -4.36
C PHE A 5 -2.81 1.91 -3.47
N PHE A 6 -2.67 3.18 -3.87
CA PHE A 6 -3.36 4.31 -3.26
C PHE A 6 -4.70 4.52 -3.97
N LYS A 7 -5.79 4.41 -3.21
CA LYS A 7 -7.17 4.48 -3.70
C LYS A 7 -7.91 5.63 -3.01
N ASN A 8 -8.95 6.13 -3.67
CA ASN A 8 -9.72 7.29 -3.20
C ASN A 8 -8.86 8.54 -2.93
N VAL A 9 -7.81 8.72 -3.72
CA VAL A 9 -6.96 9.91 -3.68
C VAL A 9 -7.76 11.10 -4.26
N PRO A 10 -7.69 12.31 -3.69
CA PRO A 10 -8.43 13.46 -4.20
C PRO A 10 -8.16 13.72 -5.70
N THR A 11 -9.21 14.07 -6.45
CA THR A 11 -9.09 14.34 -7.89
C THR A 11 -8.06 15.44 -8.17
N GLY A 12 -7.14 15.19 -9.09
CA GLY A 12 -6.08 16.14 -9.46
C GLY A 12 -4.94 16.25 -8.44
N PHE A 13 -4.95 15.44 -7.38
CA PHE A 13 -3.86 15.38 -6.43
C PHE A 13 -2.60 14.79 -7.08
N VAL A 14 -1.45 15.37 -6.77
CA VAL A 14 -0.14 14.91 -7.23
C VAL A 14 0.74 14.72 -6.01
N PHE A 15 1.27 13.52 -5.83
CA PHE A 15 2.23 13.23 -4.77
C PHE A 15 3.57 13.92 -5.04
N ASP A 16 4.23 14.40 -3.98
CA ASP A 16 5.57 14.94 -4.05
C ASP A 16 6.56 13.84 -4.50
N PRO A 17 7.30 14.04 -5.61
CA PRO A 17 8.23 13.04 -6.12
C PRO A 17 9.35 12.63 -5.15
N ASN A 18 9.79 13.53 -4.26
CA ASN A 18 10.79 13.22 -3.25
C ASN A 18 10.23 12.32 -2.16
N LEU A 19 8.98 12.58 -1.73
CA LEU A 19 8.31 11.74 -0.75
C LEU A 19 7.97 10.36 -1.33
N ILE A 20 7.58 10.29 -2.61
CA ILE A 20 7.40 9.00 -3.33
C ILE A 20 8.71 8.22 -3.30
N ARG A 21 9.83 8.87 -3.63
CA ARG A 21 11.15 8.24 -3.63
C ARG A 21 11.54 7.71 -2.24
N GLN A 22 11.29 8.50 -1.19
CA GLN A 22 11.57 8.11 0.19
C GLN A 22 10.71 6.92 0.64
N LEU A 23 9.42 6.92 0.30
CA LEU A 23 8.54 5.79 0.60
C LEU A 23 8.99 4.53 -0.15
N HIS A 24 9.27 4.65 -1.45
CA HIS A 24 9.78 3.56 -2.26
C HIS A 24 11.04 2.94 -1.64
N GLN A 25 12.03 3.77 -1.28
CA GLN A 25 13.28 3.32 -0.65
C GLN A 25 13.01 2.63 0.69
N THR A 26 12.18 3.23 1.54
CA THR A 26 11.79 2.66 2.84
C THR A 26 11.17 1.28 2.68
N ILE A 27 10.19 1.12 1.77
CA ILE A 27 9.53 -0.16 1.53
C ILE A 27 10.50 -1.17 0.91
N SER A 28 11.39 -0.74 0.01
CA SER A 28 12.40 -1.62 -0.60
C SER A 28 13.30 -2.24 0.46
N VAL A 29 13.75 -1.43 1.44
CA VAL A 29 14.58 -1.88 2.56
C VAL A 29 13.80 -2.77 3.53
N LEU A 30 12.59 -2.37 3.93
CA LEU A 30 11.79 -3.13 4.89
C LEU A 30 11.34 -4.48 4.35
N ALA A 31 10.90 -4.53 3.09
CA ALA A 31 10.30 -5.72 2.49
C ALA A 31 11.33 -6.66 1.83
N ASP A 32 12.61 -6.26 1.82
CA ASP A 32 13.69 -6.89 1.05
C ASP A 32 13.27 -7.14 -0.42
N GLY A 33 12.68 -6.10 -1.02
CA GLY A 33 12.00 -6.18 -2.31
C GLY A 33 12.75 -5.44 -3.40
N ALA A 34 13.23 -6.14 -4.43
CA ALA A 34 13.92 -5.53 -5.56
C ALA A 34 12.99 -4.74 -6.51
N ASN A 35 11.71 -5.11 -6.56
CA ASN A 35 10.70 -4.52 -7.45
C ASN A 35 9.51 -4.02 -6.63
N VAL A 36 9.66 -2.82 -6.04
CA VAL A 36 8.57 -2.10 -5.37
C VAL A 36 7.83 -1.26 -6.39
N GLU A 37 6.50 -1.35 -6.42
CA GLU A 37 5.67 -0.53 -7.28
C GLU A 37 4.69 0.29 -6.46
N LEU A 38 4.52 1.55 -6.83
CA LEU A 38 3.57 2.46 -6.21
C LEU A 38 2.56 2.89 -7.26
N HIS A 39 1.30 2.51 -7.05
CA HIS A 39 0.19 2.71 -7.96
C HIS A 39 -0.78 3.73 -7.38
N VAL A 40 -1.21 4.69 -8.19
CA VAL A 40 -2.26 5.64 -7.83
C VAL A 40 -3.49 5.32 -8.66
N GLU A 41 -4.52 4.77 -8.02
CA GLU A 41 -5.75 4.38 -8.70
C GLU A 41 -6.78 5.50 -8.67
N ASN A 42 -7.31 5.83 -9.85
CA ASN A 42 -8.41 6.78 -9.97
C ASN A 42 -9.74 6.11 -9.55
N THR A 43 -9.93 6.01 -8.25
CA THR A 43 -11.10 5.39 -7.62
C THR A 43 -11.80 6.42 -6.74
N HIS A 44 -13.14 6.32 -6.65
CA HIS A 44 -13.94 7.18 -5.79
C HIS A 44 -14.89 6.33 -4.97
N TYR A 45 -14.79 6.47 -3.64
CA TYR A 45 -15.58 5.67 -2.71
C TYR A 45 -16.74 6.48 -2.14
N THR A 46 -17.80 5.76 -1.80
CA THR A 46 -19.01 6.31 -1.21
C THR A 46 -19.37 5.50 0.02
N MET A 47 -19.81 6.18 1.08
CA MET A 47 -20.30 5.56 2.30
C MET A 47 -21.82 5.66 2.35
N LEU A 48 -22.48 4.60 2.78
CA LEU A 48 -23.89 4.63 3.14
C LEU A 48 -24.00 5.02 4.61
N THR A 49 -24.62 6.14 4.92
CA THR A 49 -24.89 6.54 6.31
C THR A 49 -25.94 5.61 6.94
N PRO A 50 -26.03 5.51 8.28
CA PRO A 50 -27.08 4.75 8.94
C PRO A 50 -28.51 5.18 8.57
N ALA A 51 -28.68 6.42 8.09
CA ALA A 51 -29.95 6.95 7.59
C ALA A 51 -30.23 6.61 6.12
N GLY A 52 -29.39 5.79 5.48
CA GLY A 52 -29.54 5.36 4.09
C GLY A 52 -29.10 6.41 3.05
N THR A 53 -28.37 7.44 3.45
CA THR A 53 -27.85 8.46 2.51
C THR A 53 -26.46 8.08 2.02
N MET A 54 -26.24 8.17 0.72
CA MET A 54 -24.89 8.00 0.14
C MET A 54 -24.12 9.32 0.24
N VAL A 55 -22.93 9.27 0.85
CA VAL A 55 -22.00 10.41 0.95
C VAL A 55 -20.63 10.03 0.41
N PRO A 56 -19.86 10.96 -0.18
CA PRO A 56 -18.48 10.67 -0.59
C PRO A 56 -17.61 10.24 0.61
N ALA A 57 -16.82 9.19 0.43
CA ALA A 57 -15.75 8.87 1.37
C ALA A 57 -14.59 9.84 1.15
N THR A 58 -14.03 10.37 2.24
CA THR A 58 -12.95 11.37 2.18
C THR A 58 -11.56 10.79 2.42
N ASN A 59 -11.48 9.56 2.90
CA ASN A 59 -10.23 8.97 3.37
C ASN A 59 -9.54 8.21 2.24
N VAL A 60 -8.21 8.22 2.26
CA VAL A 60 -7.39 7.43 1.34
C VAL A 60 -7.28 6.01 1.86
N HIS A 61 -7.49 5.04 0.97
CA HIS A 61 -7.29 3.63 1.26
C HIS A 61 -6.00 3.18 0.58
N ALA A 62 -5.08 2.58 1.33
CA ALA A 62 -3.89 1.95 0.76
C ALA A 62 -3.99 0.42 0.86
N VAL A 63 -3.64 -0.28 -0.20
CA VAL A 63 -3.52 -1.74 -0.21
C VAL A 63 -2.09 -2.12 -0.56
N VAL A 64 -1.46 -2.96 0.25
CA VAL A 64 -0.15 -3.53 -0.03
C VAL A 64 -0.34 -4.98 -0.46
N GLU A 65 0.14 -5.31 -1.66
CA GLU A 65 0.10 -6.65 -2.23
C GLU A 65 1.52 -7.19 -2.34
N TRP A 66 1.79 -8.28 -1.63
CA TRP A 66 3.13 -8.87 -1.56
C TRP A 66 3.12 -10.34 -1.18
N HIS A 67 4.28 -10.99 -1.21
CA HIS A 67 4.42 -12.28 -0.53
C HIS A 67 4.49 -12.09 0.98
N GLU A 68 4.00 -13.08 1.72
CA GLU A 68 3.97 -13.05 3.18
C GLU A 68 5.31 -12.60 3.78
N ARG A 69 5.22 -11.75 4.81
CA ARG A 69 6.34 -11.21 5.57
C ARG A 69 6.03 -11.28 7.06
N PRO A 70 7.04 -11.27 7.93
CA PRO A 70 6.82 -11.17 9.37
C PRO A 70 5.95 -9.96 9.73
N GLN A 71 5.03 -10.15 10.69
CA GLN A 71 4.05 -9.13 11.09
C GLN A 71 4.68 -7.77 11.43
N HIS A 72 5.88 -7.76 12.03
CA HIS A 72 6.57 -6.51 12.37
C HIS A 72 6.98 -5.69 11.13
N ILE A 73 7.33 -6.36 10.03
CA ILE A 73 7.62 -5.73 8.73
C ILE A 73 6.33 -5.17 8.12
N ALA A 74 5.23 -5.94 8.16
CA ALA A 74 3.90 -5.49 7.72
C ALA A 74 3.48 -4.20 8.45
N THR A 75 3.62 -4.19 9.77
CA THR A 75 3.35 -3.01 10.61
C THR A 75 4.24 -1.83 10.25
N ALA A 76 5.55 -2.04 10.06
CA ALA A 76 6.48 -0.97 9.71
C ALA A 76 6.14 -0.34 8.35
N VAL A 77 5.77 -1.16 7.35
CA VAL A 77 5.33 -0.67 6.03
C VAL A 77 4.03 0.12 6.14
N ALA A 78 3.04 -0.37 6.90
CA ALA A 78 1.78 0.35 7.10
C ALA A 78 2.00 1.72 7.77
N ILE A 79 2.88 1.80 8.76
CA ILE A 79 3.27 3.06 9.41
C ILE A 79 3.95 4.02 8.43
N ALA A 80 4.89 3.52 7.60
CA ALA A 80 5.58 4.34 6.60
C ALA A 80 4.59 4.94 5.58
N ILE A 81 3.61 4.14 5.13
CA ILE A 81 2.54 4.60 4.24
C ILE A 81 1.69 5.68 4.92
N HIS A 82 1.28 5.47 6.17
CA HIS A 82 0.49 6.46 6.91
C HIS A 82 1.24 7.79 7.07
N TYR A 83 2.54 7.77 7.39
CA TYR A 83 3.34 8.98 7.48
C TYR A 83 3.53 9.66 6.13
N PHE A 84 3.70 8.89 5.05
CA PHE A 84 3.72 9.43 3.70
C PHE A 84 2.42 10.17 3.38
N LEU A 85 1.26 9.58 3.66
CA LEU A 85 -0.05 10.23 3.44
C LEU A 85 -0.24 11.47 4.34
N THR A 86 0.24 11.40 5.58
CA THR A 86 0.17 12.52 6.53
C THR A 86 1.02 13.70 6.09
N ALA A 87 2.22 13.44 5.56
CA ALA A 87 3.08 14.48 4.99
C ALA A 87 2.42 15.21 3.79
N HIS A 88 1.46 14.57 3.14
CA HIS A 88 0.65 15.11 2.06
C HIS A 88 -0.67 15.74 2.53
N GLY A 89 -0.95 15.76 3.83
CA GLY A 89 -2.19 16.30 4.40
C GLY A 89 -3.43 15.40 4.20
N ILE A 90 -3.25 14.16 3.73
CA ILE A 90 -4.34 13.21 3.41
C ILE A 90 -4.27 11.92 4.25
N GLY A 91 -3.43 11.89 5.28
CA GLY A 91 -3.27 10.74 6.17
C GLY A 91 -4.36 10.60 7.24
N ASN A 92 -5.13 11.67 7.51
CA ASN A 92 -6.18 11.59 8.52
C ASN A 92 -7.28 10.61 8.07
N GLY A 93 -7.55 9.60 8.91
CA GLY A 93 -8.54 8.57 8.61
C GLY A 93 -8.13 7.56 7.54
N SER A 94 -6.87 7.59 7.06
CA SER A 94 -6.39 6.60 6.09
C SER A 94 -6.38 5.20 6.68
N ASP A 95 -6.87 4.21 5.94
CA ASP A 95 -6.71 2.79 6.25
C ASP A 95 -5.69 2.13 5.32
N ILE A 96 -4.94 1.17 5.87
CA ILE A 96 -3.92 0.42 5.17
C ILE A 96 -4.21 -1.07 5.34
N THR A 97 -4.45 -1.76 4.23
CA THR A 97 -4.67 -3.21 4.20
C THR A 97 -3.46 -3.92 3.63
N ILE A 98 -3.03 -5.01 4.27
CA ILE A 98 -1.98 -5.89 3.77
C ILE A 98 -2.65 -7.15 3.18
N ARG A 99 -2.27 -7.52 1.95
CA ARG A 99 -2.70 -8.72 1.25
C ARG A 99 -1.50 -9.61 0.98
N ASP A 100 -1.43 -10.70 1.74
CA ASP A 100 -0.40 -11.71 1.59
C ASP A 100 -0.77 -12.70 0.48
N TYR A 101 0.14 -12.85 -0.48
CA TYR A 101 0.06 -13.83 -1.54
C TYR A 101 0.91 -15.05 -1.18
N PRO A 102 0.33 -16.26 -1.22
CA PRO A 102 1.09 -17.47 -0.94
C PRO A 102 2.22 -17.65 -1.95
N SER A 103 3.30 -18.30 -1.54
CA SER A 103 4.37 -18.67 -2.48
C SER A 103 3.80 -19.48 -3.65
N GLY A 104 4.28 -19.23 -4.86
CA GLY A 104 3.77 -19.89 -6.06
C GLY A 104 2.56 -19.22 -6.73
N SER A 105 2.00 -18.15 -6.15
CA SER A 105 0.81 -17.46 -6.69
C SER A 105 1.12 -16.20 -7.50
N PHE A 106 2.38 -15.74 -7.53
CA PHE A 106 2.82 -14.57 -8.29
C PHE A 106 3.84 -14.96 -9.36
N TYR A 107 3.68 -14.40 -10.55
CA TYR A 107 4.53 -14.65 -11.71
C TYR A 107 5.02 -13.31 -12.28
N PHE A 108 6.33 -13.20 -12.50
CA PHE A 108 6.97 -12.04 -13.11
C PHE A 108 7.84 -12.52 -14.28
N ASP A 109 7.71 -11.89 -15.45
CA ASP A 109 8.36 -12.32 -16.70
C ASP A 109 8.21 -13.82 -17.00
N GLY A 110 7.00 -14.35 -16.76
CA GLY A 110 6.67 -15.76 -16.98
C GLY A 110 7.29 -16.75 -15.99
N LYS A 111 7.97 -16.26 -14.94
CA LYS A 111 8.57 -17.09 -13.89
C LYS A 111 7.84 -16.90 -12.57
N VAL A 112 7.69 -17.98 -11.83
CA VAL A 112 7.20 -17.91 -10.45
C VAL A 112 8.19 -17.10 -9.60
N VAL A 113 7.66 -16.18 -8.80
CA VAL A 113 8.44 -15.48 -7.79
C VAL A 113 8.20 -16.21 -6.47
N GLU A 114 9.27 -16.75 -5.90
CA GLU A 114 9.20 -17.40 -4.59
C GLU A 114 9.31 -16.35 -3.48
N SER A 115 8.59 -16.57 -2.38
CA SER A 115 8.88 -15.84 -1.14
C SER A 115 10.32 -16.18 -0.73
N GLY A 116 11.12 -15.17 -0.38
CA GLY A 116 12.45 -15.39 0.22
C GLY A 116 12.38 -16.36 1.40
N PRO A 117 13.52 -16.92 1.85
CA PRO A 117 13.52 -17.96 2.86
C PRO A 117 12.77 -17.49 4.11
N PRO A 118 11.96 -18.36 4.75
CA PRO A 118 11.27 -18.01 5.99
C PRO A 118 12.31 -17.56 7.01
N VAL A 119 12.14 -16.34 7.54
CA VAL A 119 12.93 -15.87 8.67
C VAL A 119 12.57 -16.79 9.84
N ALA A 120 13.55 -17.54 10.35
CA ALA A 120 13.37 -18.42 11.49
C ALA A 120 12.75 -17.62 12.66
N ALA A 121 11.71 -18.20 13.26
CA ALA A 121 10.98 -17.65 14.40
C ALA A 121 11.86 -17.54 15.66
#